data_AF-A0A7W4ZAV6-F1
#
_entry.id   AF-A0A7W4ZAV6-F1
#
_cell.length_a   1.000
_cell.length_b   1.000
_cell.length_c   1.000
_cell.angle_alpha   90.00
_cell.angle_beta   90.00
_cell.angle_gamma   90.00
#
_symmetry.space_group_name_H-M   'P 1'
#
loop_
_entity.id
_entity.type
_entity.pdbx_description
1 polymer ?
#
loop_
_entity_poly.entity_id
_entity_poly.type
_entity_poly.pdbx_seq_one_letter_code
_entity_poly.pdbx_strand_id
1 'polypeptide(L)'
;MTLTIGAMPSSQWQHIIPLLECLGWQSQANDPERWYQDEQAVITLPTDGRYLLLYTRPEVVITQAIDKEQHPIAALKQWQDTALHLLNFYKRYSNCSILVEIVGALQYPQNSLEEISKRLNLTVESEVPELSTPVETPALYQLLACQLVVQTPAIDNILAELKACSFLLSEGTLAAPRLDIAMLHQQLLAKDEIELQNKTALKSEEEKNELILWQLHQTQVELEKLYQQIETKRQISVKGTGGSRLIRKIDGYFKRALDAIYALLIKLIRPQNSIIWKITAPARFLIRSLRTAWAKQRNAKKFRWN
;
A
#
# COMPACT_ATOMS: atom_id res chain seq x y z
N MET A 1 9.65 31.61 29.21
CA MET A 1 8.53 32.10 28.38
C MET A 1 7.88 30.89 27.73
N THR A 2 6.56 30.83 27.64
CA THR A 2 5.87 29.67 27.05
C THR A 2 5.72 29.87 25.54
N LEU A 3 6.40 29.04 24.75
CA LEU A 3 6.21 28.96 23.31
C LEU A 3 4.95 28.12 23.01
N THR A 4 3.96 28.73 22.37
CA THR A 4 2.74 28.05 21.90
C THR A 4 2.83 27.82 20.41
N ILE A 5 2.47 26.62 19.95
CA ILE A 5 2.54 26.24 18.54
C ILE A 5 1.12 26.08 18.00
N GLY A 6 0.85 26.71 16.86
CA GLY A 6 -0.36 26.47 16.08
C GLY A 6 0.03 25.95 14.70
N ALA A 7 -0.40 24.74 14.35
CA ALA A 7 -0.16 24.12 13.06
C ALA A 7 -1.47 23.97 12.27
N MET A 8 -1.36 24.00 10.95
CA MET A 8 -2.48 23.59 10.08
C MET A 8 -2.67 22.07 10.10
N PRO A 9 -3.89 21.56 9.89
CA PRO A 9 -4.12 20.13 9.71
C PRO A 9 -3.32 19.56 8.54
N SER A 10 -2.83 18.32 8.68
CA SER A 10 -2.09 17.61 7.62
C SER A 10 -0.83 18.35 7.14
N SER A 11 -0.28 19.25 7.97
CA SER A 11 0.87 20.05 7.59
C SER A 11 2.22 19.32 7.74
N GLN A 12 2.19 18.09 8.26
CA GLN A 12 3.38 17.29 8.60
C GLN A 12 4.35 17.99 9.56
N TRP A 13 3.81 18.84 10.45
CA TRP A 13 4.62 19.55 11.45
C TRP A 13 5.40 18.60 12.38
N GLN A 14 5.01 17.32 12.44
CA GLN A 14 5.70 16.30 13.22
C GLN A 14 7.17 16.13 12.80
N HIS A 15 7.53 16.43 11.55
CA HIS A 15 8.92 16.34 11.08
C HIS A 15 9.83 17.44 11.62
N ILE A 16 9.28 18.54 12.14
CA ILE A 16 10.05 19.64 12.73
C ILE A 16 10.06 19.61 14.26
N ILE A 17 9.50 18.57 14.90
CA ILE A 17 9.52 18.43 16.37
C ILE A 17 10.93 18.62 16.97
N PRO A 18 12.01 18.01 16.43
CA PRO A 18 13.34 18.22 16.99
C PRO A 18 13.75 19.70 17.00
N LEU A 19 13.41 20.44 15.93
CA LEU A 19 13.68 21.89 15.84
C LEU A 19 12.85 22.67 16.88
N LEU A 20 11.60 22.27 17.11
CA LEU A 20 10.74 22.89 18.11
C LEU A 20 11.24 22.66 19.54
N GLU A 21 11.77 21.46 19.84
CA GLU A 21 12.38 21.14 21.13
C GLU A 21 13.61 22.01 21.40
N CYS A 22 14.44 22.29 20.39
CA CYS A 22 15.58 23.23 20.51
C CYS A 22 15.15 24.67 20.85
N LEU A 23 13.91 25.05 20.51
CA LEU A 23 13.30 26.34 20.85
C LEU A 23 12.64 26.34 22.24
N GLY A 24 12.78 25.25 23.00
CA GLY A 24 12.19 25.08 24.33
C GLY A 24 10.71 24.67 24.30
N TRP A 25 10.20 24.15 23.18
CA TRP A 25 8.83 23.63 23.13
C TRP A 25 8.73 22.28 23.87
N GLN A 26 7.72 22.16 24.72
CA GLN A 26 7.42 20.93 25.45
C GLN A 26 6.19 20.27 24.82
N SER A 27 6.41 19.16 24.11
CA SER A 27 5.39 18.42 23.33
C SER A 27 4.13 18.04 24.12
N GLN A 28 4.22 17.95 25.45
CA GLN A 28 3.09 17.60 26.32
C GLN A 28 2.03 18.71 26.47
N ALA A 29 2.30 19.93 25.99
CA ALA A 29 1.55 21.10 26.43
C ALA A 29 0.21 21.32 25.71
N ASN A 30 0.03 20.98 24.43
CA ASN A 30 -1.24 21.13 23.67
C ASN A 30 -1.15 20.49 22.28
N ASP A 31 -2.28 20.02 21.73
CA ASP A 31 -2.39 19.57 20.33
C ASP A 31 -2.26 20.78 19.37
N PRO A 32 -1.16 20.88 18.60
CA PRO A 32 -0.93 22.03 17.72
C PRO A 32 -1.97 22.20 16.62
N GLU A 33 -2.83 21.21 16.33
CA GLU A 33 -3.83 21.30 15.26
C GLU A 33 -5.21 21.75 15.75
N ARG A 34 -5.42 21.97 17.06
CA ARG A 34 -6.73 22.33 17.62
C ARG A 34 -6.92 23.81 17.93
N TRP A 35 -5.86 24.61 17.82
CA TRP A 35 -5.85 26.02 18.25
C TRP A 35 -6.88 26.92 17.56
N TYR A 36 -7.33 26.58 16.34
CA TYR A 36 -8.32 27.35 15.57
C TYR A 36 -9.76 26.86 15.76
N GLN A 37 -9.97 25.69 16.38
CA GLN A 37 -11.31 25.08 16.49
C GLN A 37 -12.12 25.67 17.64
N ASP A 38 -11.44 26.23 18.64
CA ASP A 38 -12.07 26.80 19.83
C ASP A 38 -11.90 28.33 19.82
N GLU A 39 -12.92 29.04 19.34
CA GLU A 39 -12.94 30.51 19.36
C GLU A 39 -12.76 31.08 20.77
N GLN A 40 -13.15 30.32 21.81
CA GLN A 40 -13.00 30.75 23.20
C GLN A 40 -11.56 30.58 23.69
N ALA A 41 -10.84 29.55 23.23
CA ALA A 41 -9.44 29.32 23.58
C ALA A 41 -8.53 30.49 23.14
N VAL A 42 -8.87 31.18 22.05
CA VAL A 42 -8.14 32.37 21.57
C VAL A 42 -8.22 33.54 22.57
N ILE A 43 -9.30 33.62 23.36
CA ILE A 43 -9.52 34.72 24.31
C ILE A 43 -8.68 34.55 25.58
N THR A 44 -8.36 33.30 25.96
CA THR A 44 -7.62 32.99 27.20
C THR A 44 -6.10 32.96 27.03
N LEU A 45 -5.59 33.32 25.86
CA LEU A 45 -4.17 33.28 25.58
C LEU A 45 -3.38 34.31 26.41
N PRO A 46 -2.22 33.93 27.00
CA PRO A 46 -1.42 34.85 27.79
C PRO A 46 -0.95 36.03 26.94
N THR A 47 -1.06 37.25 27.46
CA THR A 47 -0.56 38.47 26.80
C THR A 47 0.95 38.42 26.54
N ASP A 48 1.69 37.66 27.36
CA ASP A 48 3.15 37.52 27.27
C ASP A 48 3.58 36.24 26.52
N GLY A 49 2.64 35.54 25.88
CA GLY A 49 2.91 34.33 25.10
C GLY A 49 3.67 34.62 23.80
N ARG A 50 4.53 33.68 23.38
CA ARG A 50 5.15 33.67 22.04
C ARG A 50 4.46 32.60 21.20
N TYR A 51 4.13 32.93 19.96
CA TYR A 51 3.37 32.05 19.07
C TYR A 51 4.20 31.70 17.83
N LEU A 52 4.32 30.42 17.55
CA LEU A 52 4.88 29.90 16.31
C LEU A 52 3.76 29.26 15.50
N LEU A 53 3.43 29.89 14.38
CA LEU A 53 2.37 29.44 13.48
C LEU A 53 3.02 28.70 12.31
N LEU A 54 2.61 27.45 12.12
CA LEU A 54 3.14 26.54 11.13
C LEU A 54 2.11 26.32 10.04
N TYR A 55 2.48 26.60 8.81
CA TYR A 55 1.62 26.37 7.66
C TYR A 55 2.33 25.50 6.62
N THR A 56 1.52 24.87 5.79
CA THR A 56 1.98 24.20 4.59
C THR A 56 1.16 24.66 3.39
N ARG A 57 1.68 24.36 2.22
CA ARG A 57 1.02 24.63 0.95
C ARG A 57 -0.22 23.76 0.74
N PRO A 58 -1.26 24.27 0.05
CA PRO A 58 -2.47 23.52 -0.22
C PRO A 58 -2.18 22.25 -1.04
N GLU A 59 -1.20 22.31 -1.96
CA GLU A 59 -0.81 21.16 -2.78
C GLU A 59 -0.41 19.95 -1.92
N VAL A 60 0.32 20.19 -0.82
CA VAL A 60 0.77 19.14 0.11
C VAL A 60 -0.42 18.52 0.84
N VAL A 61 -1.36 19.35 1.32
CA VAL A 61 -2.57 18.87 2.03
C VAL A 61 -3.48 18.07 1.11
N ILE A 62 -3.71 18.55 -0.13
CA ILE A 62 -4.50 17.82 -1.11
C ILE A 62 -3.84 16.49 -1.45
N THR A 63 -2.53 16.48 -1.65
CA THR A 63 -1.78 15.25 -1.98
C THR A 63 -1.94 14.19 -0.89
N GLN A 64 -1.81 14.59 0.38
CA GLN A 64 -2.04 13.67 1.51
C GLN A 64 -3.51 13.25 1.64
N ALA A 65 -4.45 14.13 1.31
CA ALA A 65 -5.87 13.78 1.30
C ALA A 65 -6.14 12.68 0.27
N ILE A 66 -5.59 12.81 -0.95
CA ILE A 66 -5.71 11.78 -2.00
C ILE A 66 -5.08 10.46 -1.54
N ASP A 67 -3.89 10.52 -0.94
CA ASP A 67 -3.19 9.34 -0.41
C ASP A 67 -3.99 8.60 0.69
N LYS A 68 -4.74 9.35 1.51
CA LYS A 68 -5.63 8.82 2.56
C LYS A 68 -7.05 8.52 2.06
N GLU A 69 -7.28 8.47 0.76
CA GLU A 69 -8.59 8.24 0.13
C GLU A 69 -9.68 9.27 0.54
N GLN A 70 -9.27 10.48 0.89
CA GLN A 70 -10.16 11.60 1.24
C GLN A 70 -10.47 12.48 0.03
N HIS A 71 -11.62 13.17 0.07
CA HIS A 71 -12.07 14.00 -1.04
C HIS A 71 -11.22 15.28 -1.17
N PRO A 72 -10.52 15.51 -2.30
CA PRO A 72 -9.52 16.59 -2.43
C PRO A 72 -10.13 17.99 -2.32
N ILE A 73 -11.35 18.20 -2.83
CA ILE A 73 -12.05 19.49 -2.72
C ILE A 73 -12.42 19.80 -1.26
N ALA A 74 -12.74 18.78 -0.46
CA ALA A 74 -13.08 18.98 0.95
C ALA A 74 -11.83 19.35 1.75
N ALA A 75 -10.71 18.68 1.49
CA ALA A 75 -9.42 19.01 2.08
C ALA A 75 -8.96 20.43 1.70
N LEU A 76 -9.15 20.84 0.44
CA LEU A 76 -8.82 22.19 -0.01
C LEU A 76 -9.65 23.27 0.69
N LYS A 77 -10.96 23.03 0.85
CA LYS A 77 -11.84 23.93 1.59
C LYS A 77 -11.43 24.02 3.05
N GLN A 78 -11.14 22.89 3.70
CA GLN A 78 -10.64 22.87 5.08
C GLN A 78 -9.32 23.63 5.21
N TRP A 79 -8.39 23.47 4.26
CA TRP A 79 -7.14 24.22 4.21
C TRP A 79 -7.40 25.72 4.10
N GLN A 80 -8.32 26.13 3.22
CA GLN A 80 -8.70 27.53 3.03
C GLN A 80 -9.25 28.14 4.33
N ASP A 81 -10.21 27.49 4.96
CA ASP A 81 -10.83 27.97 6.21
C ASP A 81 -9.76 28.12 7.31
N THR A 82 -8.91 27.09 7.47
CA THR A 82 -7.82 27.10 8.45
C THR A 82 -6.79 28.20 8.16
N ALA A 83 -6.40 28.39 6.91
CA ALA A 83 -5.43 29.41 6.50
C ALA A 83 -5.94 30.82 6.83
N LEU A 84 -7.23 31.09 6.61
CA LEU A 84 -7.86 32.37 6.97
C LEU A 84 -7.86 32.59 8.48
N HIS A 85 -8.18 31.56 9.28
CA HIS A 85 -8.07 31.64 10.73
C HIS A 85 -6.63 31.95 11.19
N LEU A 86 -5.65 31.30 10.56
CA LEU A 86 -4.22 31.50 10.83
C LEU A 86 -3.75 32.92 10.49
N LEU A 87 -4.18 33.47 9.35
CA LEU A 87 -3.89 34.85 8.96
C LEU A 87 -4.53 35.86 9.92
N ASN A 88 -5.79 35.64 10.30
CA ASN A 88 -6.50 36.51 11.24
C ASN A 88 -5.83 36.49 12.63
N PHE A 89 -5.41 35.31 13.10
CA PHE A 89 -4.68 35.17 14.34
C PHE A 89 -3.34 35.91 14.27
N TYR A 90 -2.56 35.70 13.22
CA TYR A 90 -1.28 36.39 13.01
C TYR A 90 -1.44 37.91 13.00
N LYS A 91 -2.45 38.45 12.30
CA LYS A 91 -2.74 39.89 12.28
C LYS A 91 -3.04 40.45 13.66
N ARG A 92 -3.76 39.71 14.50
CA ARG A 92 -4.12 40.13 15.86
C ARG A 92 -2.91 40.12 16.81
N TYR A 93 -1.97 39.20 16.62
CA TYR A 93 -0.84 38.97 17.52
C TYR A 93 0.53 39.20 16.84
N SER A 94 0.61 40.08 15.85
CA SER A 94 1.77 40.25 14.96
C SER A 94 3.10 40.52 15.67
N ASN A 95 3.08 41.16 16.85
CA ASN A 95 4.26 41.44 17.66
C ASN A 95 4.80 40.22 18.44
N CYS A 96 3.98 39.18 18.60
CA CYS A 96 4.30 37.99 19.40
C CYS A 96 4.20 36.68 18.61
N SER A 97 3.75 36.74 17.35
CA SER A 97 3.63 35.59 16.47
C SER A 97 4.61 35.64 15.31
N ILE A 98 5.16 34.49 14.93
CA ILE A 98 5.87 34.29 13.68
C ILE A 98 5.18 33.22 12.84
N LEU A 99 5.07 33.46 11.54
CA LEU A 99 4.50 32.51 10.59
C LEU A 99 5.62 31.84 9.78
N VAL A 100 5.68 30.51 9.82
CA VAL A 100 6.75 29.71 9.23
C VAL A 100 6.17 28.61 8.34
N GLU A 101 6.72 28.49 7.12
CA GLU A 101 6.41 27.39 6.21
C GLU A 101 7.21 26.14 6.62
N ILE A 102 6.51 25.02 6.79
CA ILE A 102 7.14 23.77 7.28
C ILE A 102 8.17 23.23 6.29
N VAL A 103 7.89 23.28 4.99
CA VAL A 103 8.82 22.80 3.95
C VAL A 103 10.10 23.64 3.97
N GLY A 104 9.99 24.96 4.09
CA GLY A 104 11.15 25.84 4.23
C GLY A 104 11.95 25.56 5.51
N ALA A 105 11.26 25.29 6.62
CA ALA A 105 11.91 24.93 7.87
C ALA A 105 12.67 23.61 7.80
N LEU A 106 12.16 22.63 7.07
CA LEU A 106 12.82 21.34 6.85
C LEU A 106 14.06 21.48 5.94
N GLN A 107 14.00 22.35 4.93
CA GLN A 107 15.12 22.56 4.00
C GLN A 107 16.27 23.36 4.61
N TYR A 108 15.95 24.33 5.47
CA TYR A 108 16.93 25.25 6.06
C TYR A 108 16.76 25.31 7.59
N PRO A 109 17.01 24.21 8.31
CA PRO A 109 16.70 24.11 9.74
C PRO A 109 17.51 25.10 10.59
N GLN A 110 18.78 25.29 10.26
CA GLN A 110 19.65 26.23 10.99
C GLN A 110 19.14 27.68 10.87
N ASN A 111 18.92 28.16 9.64
CA ASN A 111 18.42 29.51 9.40
C ASN A 111 17.06 29.73 10.07
N SER A 112 16.20 28.69 10.08
CA SER A 112 14.89 28.74 10.72
C SER A 112 15.00 28.93 12.22
N LEU A 113 15.85 28.14 12.85
CA LEU A 113 16.08 28.18 14.28
C LEU A 113 16.68 29.52 14.72
N GLU A 114 17.69 30.03 14.00
CA GLU A 114 18.31 31.33 14.27
C GLU A 114 17.30 32.49 14.17
N GLU A 115 16.45 32.50 13.14
CA GLU A 115 15.52 33.59 12.91
C GLU A 115 14.28 33.52 13.80
N ILE A 116 13.77 32.31 14.08
CA ILE A 116 12.68 32.12 15.05
C ILE A 116 13.14 32.55 16.44
N SER A 117 14.34 32.11 16.86
CA SER A 117 14.88 32.47 18.18
C SER A 117 15.12 33.97 18.32
N LYS A 118 15.70 34.61 17.30
CA LYS A 118 15.89 36.07 17.27
C LYS A 118 14.59 36.84 17.32
N ARG A 119 13.58 36.45 16.52
CA ARG A 119 12.32 37.20 16.41
C ARG A 119 11.40 37.03 17.62
N LEU A 120 11.44 35.86 18.25
CA LEU A 120 10.65 35.57 19.45
C LEU A 120 11.43 35.82 20.76
N ASN A 121 12.70 36.23 20.67
CA ASN A 121 13.62 36.38 21.81
C ASN A 121 13.72 35.09 22.66
N LEU A 122 13.88 33.94 21.99
CA LEU A 122 14.05 32.64 22.63
C LEU A 122 15.53 32.29 22.75
N THR A 123 15.88 31.58 23.81
CA THR A 123 17.21 31.00 24.00
C THR A 123 17.26 29.63 23.35
N VAL A 124 18.22 29.41 22.46
CA VAL A 124 18.49 28.11 21.84
C VAL A 124 19.39 27.31 22.78
N GLU A 125 18.96 26.12 23.18
CA GLU A 125 19.71 25.30 24.13
C GLU A 125 20.60 24.23 23.46
N SER A 126 20.41 23.94 22.17
CA SER A 126 21.05 22.80 21.50
C SER A 126 21.49 23.09 20.07
N GLU A 127 22.37 22.22 19.55
CA GLU A 127 22.80 22.23 18.15
C GLU A 127 21.65 21.82 17.21
N VAL A 128 21.79 22.16 15.92
CA VAL A 128 20.75 21.91 14.92
C VAL A 128 20.52 20.41 14.75
N PRO A 129 19.30 19.90 14.99
CA PRO A 129 19.02 18.48 14.92
C PRO A 129 18.91 18.00 13.46
N GLU A 130 19.19 16.72 13.25
CA GLU A 130 18.92 16.06 11.97
C GLU A 130 17.40 15.84 11.84
N LEU A 131 16.80 16.45 10.81
CA LEU A 131 15.36 16.37 10.58
C LEU A 131 15.02 15.22 9.63
N SER A 132 13.91 14.54 9.90
CA SER A 132 13.39 13.49 9.02
C SER A 132 12.81 14.10 7.75
N THR A 133 13.09 13.50 6.60
CA THR A 133 12.44 13.87 5.35
C THR A 133 10.97 13.46 5.38
N PRO A 134 10.07 14.30 4.84
CA PRO A 134 8.67 13.93 4.71
C PRO A 134 8.51 12.73 3.77
N VAL A 135 7.50 11.90 4.03
CA VAL A 135 7.18 10.74 3.19
C VAL A 135 6.93 11.21 1.76
N GLU A 136 7.67 10.64 0.81
CA GLU A 136 7.48 10.93 -0.61
C GLU A 136 6.08 10.49 -1.04
N THR A 137 5.32 11.43 -1.57
CA THR A 137 3.98 11.18 -2.08
C THR A 137 4.04 10.89 -3.58
N PRO A 138 3.14 10.03 -4.12
CA PRO A 138 3.10 9.74 -5.54
C PRO A 138 3.02 11.03 -6.38
N ALA A 139 3.93 11.18 -7.35
CA ALA A 139 4.03 12.40 -8.14
C ALA A 139 2.77 12.70 -8.99
N LEU A 140 1.97 11.67 -9.31
CA LEU A 140 0.63 11.86 -9.91
C LEU A 140 -0.32 12.63 -8.98
N TYR A 141 -0.29 12.37 -7.68
CA TYR A 141 -1.15 13.05 -6.71
C TYR A 141 -0.74 14.51 -6.55
N GLN A 142 0.57 14.78 -6.55
CA GLN A 142 1.11 16.14 -6.56
C GLN A 142 0.67 16.90 -7.82
N LEU A 143 0.67 16.25 -9.00
CA LEU A 143 0.20 16.86 -10.25
C LEU A 143 -1.28 17.25 -10.17
N LEU A 144 -2.12 16.33 -9.69
CA LEU A 144 -3.55 16.59 -9.50
C LEU A 144 -3.79 17.71 -8.48
N ALA A 145 -3.02 17.74 -7.39
CA ALA A 145 -3.08 18.78 -6.38
C ALA A 145 -2.69 20.15 -6.94
N CYS A 146 -1.58 20.25 -7.67
CA CYS A 146 -1.16 21.47 -8.36
C CYS A 146 -2.25 21.96 -9.33
N GLN A 147 -2.82 21.06 -10.13
CA GLN A 147 -3.86 21.41 -11.10
C GLN A 147 -5.13 21.93 -10.40
N LEU A 148 -5.53 21.31 -9.29
CA LEU A 148 -6.71 21.73 -8.52
C LEU A 148 -6.52 23.13 -7.90
N VAL A 149 -5.33 23.41 -7.38
CA VAL A 149 -4.99 24.73 -6.81
C VAL A 149 -5.04 25.80 -7.90
N VAL A 150 -4.43 25.55 -9.08
CA VAL A 150 -4.46 26.47 -10.22
C VAL A 150 -5.88 26.76 -10.72
N GLN A 151 -6.78 25.78 -10.62
CA GLN A 151 -8.19 25.94 -10.99
C GLN A 151 -9.02 26.76 -9.98
N THR A 152 -8.46 27.10 -8.82
CA THR A 152 -9.17 27.74 -7.71
C THR A 152 -8.57 29.12 -7.40
N PRO A 153 -8.91 30.18 -8.16
CA PRO A 153 -8.23 31.48 -8.08
C PRO A 153 -8.39 32.20 -6.73
N ALA A 154 -9.39 31.83 -5.93
CA ALA A 154 -9.56 32.36 -4.57
C ALA A 154 -8.36 32.04 -3.65
N ILE A 155 -7.63 30.96 -3.95
CA ILE A 155 -6.47 30.51 -3.16
C ILE A 155 -5.25 31.39 -3.41
N ASP A 156 -5.11 31.97 -4.60
CA ASP A 156 -3.94 32.79 -4.94
C ASP A 156 -3.79 34.00 -4.01
N ASN A 157 -4.91 34.62 -3.63
CA ASN A 157 -4.92 35.73 -2.68
C ASN A 157 -4.44 35.29 -1.29
N ILE A 158 -4.93 34.15 -0.80
CA ILE A 158 -4.56 33.60 0.51
C ILE A 158 -3.09 33.20 0.51
N LEU A 159 -2.61 32.57 -0.57
CA LEU A 159 -1.20 32.24 -0.75
C LEU A 159 -0.34 33.50 -0.77
N ALA A 160 -0.69 34.52 -1.55
CA ALA A 160 0.06 35.77 -1.58
C ALA A 160 0.16 36.41 -0.20
N GLU A 161 -0.92 36.38 0.57
CA GLU A 161 -0.97 36.91 1.93
C GLU A 161 -0.13 36.09 2.92
N LEU A 162 -0.25 34.76 2.89
CA LEU A 162 0.59 33.85 3.67
C LEU A 162 2.07 34.09 3.36
N LYS A 163 2.43 34.22 2.08
CA LYS A 163 3.80 34.50 1.63
C LYS A 163 4.30 35.84 2.17
N ALA A 164 3.48 36.89 2.08
CA ALA A 164 3.84 38.22 2.56
C ALA A 164 3.98 38.29 4.10
N CYS A 165 3.20 37.49 4.83
CA CYS A 165 3.24 37.42 6.28
C CYS A 165 4.29 36.42 6.79
N SER A 166 4.66 35.43 5.98
CA SER A 166 5.61 34.39 6.34
C SER A 166 7.04 34.90 6.35
N PHE A 167 7.83 34.33 7.24
CA PHE A 167 9.25 34.54 7.23
C PHE A 167 9.89 33.79 6.05
N LEU A 168 10.54 34.51 5.14
CA LEU A 168 11.22 33.95 3.97
C LEU A 168 12.62 33.47 4.36
N LEU A 169 12.77 32.16 4.56
CA LEU A 169 14.05 31.53 4.88
C LEU A 169 15.01 31.51 3.68
N SER A 170 14.45 31.40 2.47
CA SER A 170 15.17 31.54 1.21
C SER A 170 14.20 31.87 0.08
N GLU A 171 14.71 32.53 -0.97
CA GLU A 171 13.94 33.00 -2.13
C GLU A 171 13.31 31.87 -2.99
N GLY A 172 13.44 30.60 -2.60
CA GLY A 172 12.93 29.44 -3.36
C GLY A 172 11.91 28.54 -2.64
N THR A 173 11.70 28.72 -1.34
CA THR A 173 10.90 27.79 -0.50
C THR A 173 9.43 27.74 -0.91
N LEU A 174 8.89 28.88 -1.35
CA LEU A 174 7.49 29.04 -1.73
C LEU A 174 7.21 28.73 -3.21
N ALA A 175 8.08 27.96 -3.87
CA ALA A 175 7.80 27.42 -5.19
C ALA A 175 6.80 26.26 -5.08
N ALA A 176 5.89 26.15 -6.06
CA ALA A 176 5.06 24.94 -6.16
C ALA A 176 6.00 23.71 -6.31
N PRO A 177 5.62 22.54 -5.80
CA PRO A 177 6.43 21.34 -5.95
C PRO A 177 6.77 21.14 -7.43
N ARG A 178 8.06 21.10 -7.73
CA ARG A 178 8.56 20.95 -9.10
C ARG A 178 8.44 19.49 -9.48
N LEU A 179 7.53 19.20 -10.41
CA LEU A 179 7.35 17.87 -10.95
C LEU A 179 8.19 17.72 -12.21
N ASP A 180 9.09 16.74 -12.21
CA ASP A 180 9.78 16.32 -13.43
C ASP A 180 8.80 15.48 -14.27
N ILE A 181 8.14 16.14 -15.22
CA ILE A 181 7.16 15.52 -16.13
C ILE A 181 7.83 14.44 -16.99
N ALA A 182 9.11 14.60 -17.35
CA ALA A 182 9.83 13.61 -18.14
C ALA A 182 10.06 12.34 -17.32
N MET A 183 10.45 12.48 -16.05
CA MET A 183 10.59 11.35 -15.12
C MET A 183 9.25 10.66 -14.89
N LEU A 184 8.17 11.41 -14.66
CA LEU A 184 6.81 10.86 -14.52
C LEU A 184 6.37 10.06 -15.74
N HIS A 185 6.61 10.60 -16.94
CA HIS A 185 6.29 9.90 -18.18
C HIS A 185 7.09 8.61 -18.34
N GLN A 186 8.38 8.61 -17.98
CA GLN A 186 9.21 7.39 -17.97
C GLN A 186 8.68 6.35 -16.98
N GLN A 187 8.26 6.77 -15.79
CA GLN A 187 7.65 5.88 -14.79
C GLN A 187 6.35 5.25 -15.30
N LEU A 188 5.51 6.01 -16.03
CA LEU A 188 4.28 5.49 -16.65
C LEU A 188 4.60 4.46 -17.74
N LEU A 189 5.55 4.77 -18.65
CA LEU A 189 5.97 3.82 -19.68
C LEU A 189 6.53 2.53 -19.09
N ALA A 190 7.35 2.63 -18.04
CA ALA A 190 7.89 1.47 -17.34
C ALA A 190 6.79 0.62 -16.70
N LYS A 191 5.77 1.27 -16.12
CA LYS A 191 4.62 0.57 -15.53
C LYS A 191 3.80 -0.16 -16.59
N ASP A 192 3.55 0.47 -17.73
CA ASP A 192 2.82 -0.14 -18.85
C ASP A 192 3.58 -1.34 -19.43
N GLU A 193 4.90 -1.24 -19.53
CA GLU A 193 5.76 -2.35 -19.96
C GLU A 193 5.69 -3.53 -18.97
N ILE A 194 5.77 -3.26 -17.66
CA ILE A 194 5.63 -4.28 -16.61
C ILE A 194 4.24 -4.91 -16.68
N GLU A 195 3.18 -4.13 -16.87
CA GLU A 195 1.81 -4.67 -16.99
C GLU A 195 1.67 -5.55 -18.25
N LEU A 196 2.29 -5.16 -19.36
CA LEU A 196 2.30 -5.94 -20.59
C LEU A 196 3.08 -7.26 -20.39
N GLN A 197 4.26 -7.21 -19.76
CA GLN A 197 5.04 -8.40 -19.42
C GLN A 197 4.29 -9.33 -18.48
N ASN A 198 3.58 -8.79 -17.50
CA ASN A 198 2.74 -9.58 -16.60
C ASN A 198 1.56 -10.22 -17.34
N LYS A 199 0.92 -9.51 -18.28
CA LYS A 199 -0.16 -10.06 -19.11
C LYS A 199 0.33 -11.16 -20.05
N THR A 200 1.51 -11.02 -20.65
CA THR A 200 2.08 -12.08 -21.51
C THR A 200 2.54 -13.29 -20.70
N ALA A 201 3.14 -13.07 -19.54
CA ALA A 201 3.48 -14.14 -18.60
C ALA A 201 2.23 -14.89 -18.11
N LEU A 202 1.16 -14.16 -17.77
CA LEU A 202 -0.12 -14.75 -17.38
C LEU A 202 -0.69 -15.63 -18.49
N LYS A 203 -0.76 -15.12 -19.73
CA LYS A 203 -1.24 -15.90 -20.89
C LYS A 203 -0.39 -17.15 -21.15
N SER A 204 0.93 -17.03 -21.06
CA SER A 204 1.82 -18.19 -21.22
C SER A 204 1.58 -19.25 -20.15
N GLU A 205 1.32 -18.85 -18.91
CA GLU A 205 0.96 -19.78 -17.85
C GLU A 205 -0.45 -20.37 -18.03
N GLU A 206 -1.42 -19.59 -18.55
CA GLU A 206 -2.75 -20.08 -18.92
C GLU A 206 -2.68 -21.16 -20.01
N GLU A 207 -1.93 -20.93 -21.09
CA GLU A 207 -1.71 -21.92 -22.17
C GLU A 207 -1.07 -23.22 -21.65
N LYS A 208 -0.06 -23.11 -20.77
CA LYS A 208 0.54 -24.28 -20.11
C LYS A 208 -0.48 -25.03 -19.27
N ASN A 209 -1.32 -24.31 -18.52
CA ASN A 209 -2.36 -24.92 -17.70
C ASN A 209 -3.40 -25.64 -18.56
N GLU A 210 -3.84 -25.05 -19.67
CA GLU A 210 -4.76 -25.68 -20.63
C GLU A 210 -4.16 -26.96 -21.24
N LEU A 211 -2.88 -26.92 -21.63
CA LEU A 211 -2.19 -28.09 -22.15
C LEU A 211 -2.13 -29.21 -21.11
N ILE A 212 -1.81 -28.89 -19.85
CA ILE A 212 -1.76 -29.87 -18.77
C ILE A 212 -3.15 -30.47 -18.50
N LEU A 213 -4.21 -29.65 -18.50
CA LEU A 213 -5.59 -30.12 -18.34
C LEU A 213 -5.98 -31.06 -19.49
N TRP A 214 -5.61 -30.71 -20.72
CA TRP A 214 -5.82 -31.55 -21.88
C TRP A 214 -5.08 -32.90 -21.77
N GLN A 215 -3.81 -32.89 -21.36
CA GLN A 215 -3.03 -34.12 -21.11
C GLN A 215 -3.67 -34.98 -20.02
N LEU A 216 -4.14 -34.36 -18.94
CA LEU A 216 -4.85 -35.07 -17.87
C LEU A 216 -6.11 -35.75 -18.41
N HIS A 217 -6.92 -35.03 -19.19
CA HIS A 217 -8.13 -35.59 -19.80
C HIS A 217 -7.80 -36.77 -20.72
N GLN A 218 -6.77 -36.67 -21.58
CA GLN A 218 -6.35 -37.77 -22.43
C GLN A 218 -5.97 -39.00 -21.60
N THR A 219 -5.15 -38.82 -20.55
CA THR A 219 -4.77 -39.95 -19.68
C THR A 219 -5.97 -40.58 -18.99
N GLN A 220 -6.98 -39.79 -18.59
CA GLN A 220 -8.22 -40.30 -18.04
C GLN A 220 -8.98 -41.18 -19.04
N VAL A 221 -9.14 -40.71 -20.27
CA VAL A 221 -9.83 -41.47 -21.34
C VAL A 221 -9.12 -42.80 -21.63
N GLU A 222 -7.78 -42.79 -21.66
CA GLU A 222 -7.00 -44.02 -21.84
C GLU A 222 -7.20 -45.02 -20.69
N LEU A 223 -7.24 -44.55 -19.44
CA LEU A 223 -7.51 -45.39 -18.28
C LEU A 223 -8.92 -45.98 -18.30
N GLU A 224 -9.92 -45.19 -18.68
CA GLU A 224 -11.30 -45.66 -18.82
C GLU A 224 -11.42 -46.75 -19.88
N LYS A 225 -10.75 -46.58 -21.04
CA LYS A 225 -10.67 -47.62 -22.08
C LYS A 225 -10.04 -48.90 -21.56
N LEU A 226 -8.91 -48.80 -20.85
CA LEU A 226 -8.26 -49.98 -20.25
C LEU A 226 -9.17 -50.66 -19.22
N TYR A 227 -9.88 -49.89 -18.41
CA TYR A 227 -10.83 -50.42 -17.43
C TYR A 227 -11.95 -51.21 -18.09
N GLN A 228 -12.58 -50.66 -19.14
CA GLN A 228 -13.61 -51.35 -19.94
C GLN A 228 -13.08 -52.66 -20.58
N GLN A 229 -11.85 -52.64 -21.11
CA GLN A 229 -11.21 -53.85 -21.65
C GLN A 229 -10.96 -54.92 -20.59
N ILE A 230 -10.62 -54.52 -19.36
CA ILE A 230 -10.45 -55.45 -18.25
C ILE A 230 -11.81 -56.04 -17.84
N GLU A 231 -12.85 -55.22 -17.79
CA GLU A 231 -14.19 -55.62 -17.38
C GLU A 231 -14.83 -56.61 -18.37
N THR A 232 -14.73 -56.32 -19.67
CA THR A 232 -15.14 -57.25 -20.74
C THR A 232 -14.38 -58.58 -20.67
N LYS A 233 -13.05 -58.56 -20.48
CA LYS A 233 -12.25 -59.78 -20.28
C LYS A 233 -12.63 -60.55 -19.02
N ARG A 234 -13.00 -59.86 -17.93
CA ARG A 234 -13.49 -60.51 -16.70
C ARG A 234 -14.81 -61.21 -16.95
N GLN A 235 -15.76 -60.58 -17.63
CA GLN A 235 -17.04 -61.21 -17.97
C GLN A 235 -16.85 -62.47 -18.82
N ILE A 236 -15.90 -62.46 -19.76
CA ILE A 236 -15.54 -63.64 -20.57
C ILE A 236 -14.88 -64.72 -19.71
N SER A 237 -13.94 -64.36 -18.82
CA SER A 237 -13.16 -65.32 -18.02
C SER A 237 -13.93 -65.99 -16.88
N VAL A 238 -15.03 -65.42 -16.39
CA VAL A 238 -15.87 -66.06 -15.34
C VAL A 238 -16.47 -67.40 -15.82
N LYS A 239 -16.44 -67.68 -17.13
CA LYS A 239 -16.84 -68.97 -17.72
C LYS A 239 -15.71 -70.00 -17.86
N GLY A 240 -14.46 -69.68 -17.49
CA GLY A 240 -13.31 -70.59 -17.62
C GLY A 240 -12.37 -70.57 -16.40
N THR A 241 -12.08 -71.75 -15.85
CA THR A 241 -11.31 -71.98 -14.61
C THR A 241 -9.80 -71.59 -14.66
N GLY A 242 -9.35 -70.82 -15.65
CA GLY A 242 -7.93 -70.47 -15.87
C GLY A 242 -7.48 -69.02 -15.60
N GLY A 243 -8.35 -68.12 -15.13
CA GLY A 243 -8.15 -66.65 -15.17
C GLY A 243 -7.09 -66.02 -14.24
N SER A 244 -6.45 -66.75 -13.33
CA SER A 244 -5.65 -66.16 -12.24
C SER A 244 -4.34 -65.47 -12.69
N ARG A 245 -3.68 -65.97 -13.75
CA ARG A 245 -2.41 -65.37 -14.24
C ARG A 245 -2.61 -64.04 -14.96
N LEU A 246 -3.76 -63.86 -15.63
CA LEU A 246 -4.05 -62.63 -16.38
C LEU A 246 -4.35 -61.47 -15.43
N ILE A 247 -5.07 -61.73 -14.34
CA ILE A 247 -5.43 -60.73 -13.32
C ILE A 247 -4.19 -60.12 -12.67
N ARG A 248 -3.15 -60.94 -12.35
CA ARG A 248 -1.90 -60.41 -11.78
C ARG A 248 -1.15 -59.48 -12.73
N LYS A 249 -1.12 -59.79 -14.04
CA LYS A 249 -0.47 -58.90 -15.02
C LYS A 249 -1.19 -57.55 -15.09
N ILE A 250 -2.52 -57.59 -15.09
CA ILE A 250 -3.37 -56.39 -15.12
C ILE A 250 -3.15 -55.50 -13.89
N ASP A 251 -3.12 -56.08 -12.68
CA ASP A 251 -2.85 -55.32 -11.45
C ASP A 251 -1.47 -54.63 -11.49
N GLY A 252 -0.47 -55.27 -12.11
CA GLY A 252 0.85 -54.70 -12.32
C GLY A 252 0.85 -53.47 -13.24
N TYR A 253 0.10 -53.51 -14.34
CA TYR A 253 -0.06 -52.36 -15.25
C TYR A 253 -0.80 -51.21 -14.57
N PHE A 254 -1.87 -51.52 -13.84
CA PHE A 254 -2.68 -50.50 -13.15
C PHE A 254 -1.86 -49.77 -12.08
N LYS A 255 -1.00 -50.49 -11.35
CA LYS A 255 -0.10 -49.91 -10.36
C LYS A 255 0.90 -48.93 -11.00
N ARG A 256 1.52 -49.30 -12.13
CA ARG A 256 2.46 -48.42 -12.85
C ARG A 256 1.77 -47.17 -13.40
N ALA A 257 0.54 -47.31 -13.91
CA ALA A 257 -0.24 -46.17 -14.38
C ALA A 257 -0.61 -45.22 -13.23
N LEU A 258 -1.04 -45.74 -12.08
CA LEU A 258 -1.28 -44.95 -10.87
C LEU A 258 -0.03 -44.21 -10.39
N ASP A 259 1.12 -44.89 -10.36
CA ASP A 259 2.39 -44.28 -9.96
C ASP A 259 2.79 -43.14 -10.90
N ALA A 260 2.55 -43.27 -12.22
CA ALA A 260 2.78 -42.21 -13.20
C ALA A 260 1.84 -41.01 -13.00
N ILE A 261 0.55 -41.26 -12.75
CA ILE A 261 -0.44 -40.19 -12.45
C ILE A 261 -0.06 -39.46 -11.17
N TYR A 262 0.35 -40.19 -10.12
CA TYR A 262 0.81 -39.58 -8.88
C TYR A 262 2.06 -38.73 -9.08
N ALA A 263 3.02 -39.15 -9.92
CA ALA A 263 4.18 -38.35 -10.24
C ALA A 263 3.81 -37.04 -10.97
N LEU A 264 2.85 -37.09 -11.89
CA LEU A 264 2.32 -35.88 -12.56
C LEU A 264 1.56 -34.97 -11.60
N LEU A 265 0.73 -35.52 -10.71
CA LEU A 265 0.05 -34.76 -9.67
C LEU A 265 1.02 -34.11 -8.68
N ILE A 266 2.10 -34.79 -8.30
CA ILE A 266 3.13 -34.21 -7.42
C ILE A 266 3.85 -33.05 -8.13
N LYS A 267 4.13 -33.16 -9.44
CA LYS A 267 4.67 -32.05 -10.23
C LYS A 267 3.71 -30.86 -10.29
N LEU A 268 2.41 -31.12 -10.40
CA LEU A 268 1.33 -30.11 -10.38
C LEU A 268 1.12 -29.45 -9.02
N ILE A 269 1.37 -30.16 -7.91
CA ILE A 269 1.12 -29.67 -6.54
C ILE A 269 2.31 -28.84 -5.99
N ARG A 270 3.46 -28.81 -6.68
CA ARG A 270 4.67 -28.14 -6.18
C ARG A 270 4.66 -26.60 -6.13
N PRO A 271 3.80 -25.83 -6.84
CA PRO A 271 3.65 -24.41 -6.55
C PRO A 271 2.60 -24.21 -5.44
N GLN A 272 3.03 -24.17 -4.18
CA GLN A 272 2.14 -24.04 -3.01
C GLN A 272 1.37 -22.71 -2.91
N ASN A 273 1.67 -21.72 -3.75
CA ASN A 273 1.05 -20.38 -3.70
C ASN A 273 0.06 -20.08 -4.83
N SER A 274 -0.22 -21.02 -5.75
CA SER A 274 -1.13 -20.74 -6.85
C SER A 274 -2.59 -21.06 -6.48
N ILE A 275 -3.51 -20.20 -6.93
CA ILE A 275 -4.98 -20.28 -6.74
C ILE A 275 -5.54 -21.66 -7.17
N ILE A 276 -4.80 -22.37 -8.02
CA ILE A 276 -5.09 -23.71 -8.54
C ILE A 276 -5.22 -24.75 -7.41
N TRP A 277 -4.58 -24.58 -6.25
CA TRP A 277 -4.78 -25.48 -5.11
C TRP A 277 -6.24 -25.46 -4.64
N LYS A 278 -6.91 -24.31 -4.66
CA LYS A 278 -8.34 -24.25 -4.29
C LYS A 278 -9.23 -24.92 -5.34
N ILE A 279 -8.91 -24.74 -6.62
CA ILE A 279 -9.72 -25.27 -7.74
C ILE A 279 -9.63 -26.79 -7.84
N THR A 280 -8.46 -27.37 -7.54
CA THR A 280 -8.24 -28.84 -7.64
C THR A 280 -8.65 -29.63 -6.38
N ALA A 281 -9.27 -28.99 -5.39
CA ALA A 281 -9.72 -29.65 -4.16
C ALA A 281 -10.72 -30.81 -4.38
N PRO A 282 -11.72 -30.71 -5.29
CA PRO A 282 -12.68 -31.80 -5.52
C PRO A 282 -12.03 -33.06 -6.11
N ALA A 283 -11.11 -32.89 -7.06
CA ALA A 283 -10.36 -34.00 -7.65
C ALA A 283 -9.54 -34.76 -6.60
N ARG A 284 -8.97 -34.05 -5.62
CA ARG A 284 -8.23 -34.65 -4.51
C ARG A 284 -9.12 -35.44 -3.56
N PHE A 285 -10.37 -35.01 -3.37
CA PHE A 285 -11.36 -35.77 -2.61
C PHE A 285 -11.70 -37.11 -3.31
N LEU A 286 -11.88 -37.09 -4.64
CA LEU A 286 -12.14 -38.29 -5.45
C LEU A 286 -10.95 -39.27 -5.46
N ILE A 287 -9.72 -38.77 -5.52
CA ILE A 287 -8.52 -39.63 -5.44
C ILE A 287 -8.40 -40.27 -4.04
N ARG A 288 -8.75 -39.54 -2.98
CA ARG A 288 -8.72 -40.05 -1.61
C ARG A 288 -9.77 -41.14 -1.39
N SER A 289 -10.98 -40.98 -1.95
CA SER A 289 -12.03 -41.99 -1.86
C SER A 289 -11.65 -43.27 -2.62
N LEU A 290 -11.11 -43.15 -3.84
CA LEU A 290 -10.58 -44.29 -4.60
C LEU A 290 -9.48 -45.05 -3.85
N ARG A 291 -8.55 -44.33 -3.21
CA ARG A 291 -7.49 -44.96 -2.39
C ARG A 291 -8.06 -45.75 -1.21
N THR A 292 -9.07 -45.22 -0.52
CA THR A 292 -9.71 -45.92 0.60
C THR A 292 -10.51 -47.15 0.14
N ALA A 293 -11.21 -47.05 -0.99
CA ALA A 293 -11.94 -48.18 -1.59
C ALA A 293 -10.99 -49.31 -1.99
N TRP A 294 -9.86 -48.99 -2.63
CA TRP A 294 -8.83 -49.95 -2.98
C TRP A 294 -8.18 -50.62 -1.77
N ALA A 295 -7.86 -49.85 -0.72
CA ALA A 295 -7.31 -50.39 0.51
C ALA A 295 -8.28 -51.38 1.19
N LYS A 296 -9.58 -51.05 1.22
CA LYS A 296 -10.63 -51.95 1.72
C LYS A 296 -10.71 -53.25 0.92
N GLN A 297 -10.69 -53.17 -0.41
CA GLN A 297 -10.78 -54.35 -1.27
C GLN A 297 -9.57 -55.28 -1.13
N ARG A 298 -8.38 -54.71 -0.91
CA ARG A 298 -7.15 -55.49 -0.68
C ARG A 298 -7.17 -56.21 0.67
N ASN A 299 -7.67 -55.55 1.73
CA ASN A 299 -7.80 -56.16 3.05
C ASN A 299 -8.86 -57.27 3.09
N ALA A 300 -9.99 -57.09 2.38
CA ALA A 300 -11.03 -58.12 2.27
C ALA A 300 -10.53 -59.42 1.61
N LYS A 301 -9.59 -59.34 0.67
CA LYS A 301 -8.97 -60.53 0.05
C LYS A 301 -7.97 -61.25 0.95
N LYS A 302 -7.33 -60.55 1.90
CA LYS A 302 -6.41 -61.16 2.87
C LYS A 302 -7.13 -62.03 3.90
N PHE A 303 -8.38 -61.70 4.23
CA PHE A 303 -9.19 -62.44 5.20
C PHE A 303 -9.83 -63.74 4.67
N ARG A 304 -9.74 -64.02 3.37
CA ARG A 304 -10.31 -65.23 2.75
C ARG A 304 -9.33 -66.40 2.61
N TRP A 305 -8.10 -66.26 3.12
CA TRP A 305 -7.01 -67.25 3.00
C TRP A 305 -6.38 -67.65 4.35
N ASN A 306 -7.04 -67.29 5.46
CA ASN A 306 -6.85 -67.91 6.76
C ASN A 306 -8.15 -68.66 7.09
#